data_AF-A0A438Y0Z7-F1
#
_entry.id   AF-A0A438Y0Z7-F1
#
_cell.length_a   1.000
_cell.length_b   1.000
_cell.length_c   1.000
_cell.angle_alpha   90.00
_cell.angle_beta   90.00
_cell.angle_gamma   90.00
#
_symmetry.space_group_name_H-M   'P 1'
#
loop_
_entity.id
_entity.type
_entity.pdbx_description
1 polymer ?
#
loop_
_entity_poly.entity_id
_entity_poly.type
_entity_poly.pdbx_seq_one_letter_code
_entity_poly.pdbx_strand_id
1 'polypeptide(L)' 'FYYEKGEKKILYAPKINHLDFKTFKDALSLGKGMMPKYNLNLEEIQAIYLYITSLEHKEERKDSSKP' A
#
# COMPACT_ATOMS: atom_id res chain seq x y z
N PHE A 1 1.47 14.38 -6.87
CA PHE A 1 0.41 15.34 -7.25
C PHE A 1 -0.03 14.99 -8.66
N TYR A 2 -1.26 15.31 -9.03
CA TYR A 2 -1.81 15.06 -10.37
C TYR A 2 -2.63 16.28 -10.82
N TYR A 3 -2.91 16.36 -12.11
CA TYR A 3 -3.76 17.40 -12.67
C TYR A 3 -5.11 16.81 -13.06
N GLU A 4 -6.18 17.44 -12.61
CA GLU A 4 -7.54 17.08 -12.99
C GLU A 4 -8.26 18.34 -13.44
N LYS A 5 -8.70 18.38 -14.70
CA LYS A 5 -9.35 19.56 -15.32
C LYS A 5 -8.51 20.85 -15.19
N GLY A 6 -7.18 20.73 -15.25
CA GLY A 6 -6.25 21.86 -15.15
C GLY A 6 -5.89 22.30 -13.73
N GLU A 7 -6.52 21.74 -12.69
CA GLU A 7 -6.20 22.03 -11.29
C GLU A 7 -5.18 21.04 -10.74
N LYS A 8 -4.16 21.56 -10.04
CA LYS A 8 -3.16 20.73 -9.34
C LYS A 8 -3.77 20.18 -8.06
N LYS A 9 -3.88 18.86 -7.97
CA LYS A 9 -4.38 18.15 -6.79
C LYS A 9 -3.28 17.33 -6.12
N ILE A 10 -3.32 17.29 -4.79
CA ILE A 10 -2.43 16.43 -4.00
C ILE A 10 -3.00 15.02 -4.03
N LEU A 11 -2.12 14.03 -4.27
CA LEU A 11 -2.49 12.63 -4.20
C LEU A 11 -2.23 12.17 -2.77
N TYR A 12 -3.30 11.83 -2.05
CA TYR A 12 -3.21 11.23 -0.71
C TYR A 12 -3.46 9.73 -0.84
N ALA A 13 -2.39 8.94 -0.75
CA ALA A 13 -2.49 7.49 -0.71
C ALA A 13 -2.73 7.04 0.74
N PRO A 14 -3.69 6.13 1.00
CA PRO A 14 -3.87 5.55 2.32
C PRO A 14 -2.67 4.68 2.68
N LYS A 15 -2.39 4.56 3.99
CA LYS A 15 -1.40 3.58 4.49
C LYS A 15 -1.89 2.17 4.18
N ILE A 16 -1.00 1.33 3.65
CA ILE A 16 -1.28 -0.07 3.30
C ILE A 16 -0.54 -1.08 4.17
N ASN A 17 0.30 -0.59 5.07
CA ASN A 17 1.29 -1.39 5.78
C ASN A 17 0.70 -2.10 7.02
N HIS A 18 -0.38 -1.58 7.61
CA HIS A 18 -1.07 -2.18 8.78
C HIS A 18 -2.43 -2.82 8.43
N LEU A 19 -2.55 -3.45 7.27
CA LEU A 19 -3.77 -4.12 6.84
C LEU A 19 -3.65 -5.63 7.05
N ASP A 20 -4.74 -6.30 7.43
CA ASP A 20 -4.78 -7.75 7.33
C ASP A 20 -4.80 -8.19 5.86
N PHE A 21 -4.36 -9.42 5.59
CA PHE A 21 -4.22 -9.92 4.23
C PHE A 21 -5.53 -9.87 3.42
N LYS A 22 -6.70 -10.12 4.03
CA LYS A 22 -7.98 -10.08 3.33
C LYS A 22 -8.30 -8.66 2.89
N THR A 23 -8.17 -7.69 3.81
CA THR A 23 -8.40 -6.28 3.51
C THR A 23 -7.44 -5.77 2.43
N PHE A 24 -6.16 -6.17 2.50
CA PHE A 24 -5.15 -5.83 1.50
C PHE A 24 -5.49 -6.39 0.10
N LYS A 25 -5.85 -7.68 0.03
CA LYS A 25 -6.24 -8.34 -1.23
C LYS A 25 -7.49 -7.69 -1.85
N ASP A 26 -8.50 -7.44 -1.02
CA ASP A 26 -9.76 -6.86 -1.47
C ASP A 26 -9.53 -5.43 -2.00
N ALA A 27 -8.67 -4.63 -1.35
CA ALA A 27 -8.31 -3.29 -1.81
C ALA A 27 -7.60 -3.29 -3.17
N LEU A 28 -6.66 -4.20 -3.41
CA LEU A 28 -5.97 -4.36 -4.70
C LEU A 28 -6.90 -4.83 -5.82
N SER A 29 -7.87 -5.68 -5.47
CA SER A 29 -8.78 -6.32 -6.43
C SER A 29 -9.95 -5.43 -6.84
N LEU A 30 -10.46 -4.61 -5.91
CA LEU A 30 -11.63 -3.76 -6.14
C LEU A 30 -11.30 -2.47 -6.90
N GLY A 31 -10.10 -1.91 -6.72
CA GLY A 31 -9.71 -0.62 -7.29
C GLY A 31 -10.62 0.51 -6.77
N LYS A 32 -10.30 1.07 -5.60
CA LYS A 32 -11.13 2.10 -4.95
C LYS A 32 -10.55 3.50 -5.15
N GLY A 33 -11.38 4.42 -5.64
CA GLY A 33 -10.99 5.83 -5.81
C GLY A 33 -9.87 5.99 -6.85
N MET A 34 -8.75 6.58 -6.44
CA MET A 34 -7.56 6.78 -7.28
C MET A 34 -6.68 5.52 -7.42
N MET A 35 -6.98 4.46 -6.65
CA MET A 35 -6.20 3.22 -6.68
C MET A 35 -6.61 2.42 -7.93
N PRO A 36 -5.69 2.13 -8.85
CA PRO A 36 -6.00 1.34 -10.03
C PRO A 36 -6.36 -0.08 -9.62
N LYS A 37 -7.18 -0.73 -10.43
CA LYS A 37 -7.38 -2.18 -10.32
C LYS A 37 -6.14 -2.87 -10.90
N TYR A 38 -5.48 -3.68 -10.08
CA TYR A 38 -4.29 -4.41 -10.51
C TYR A 38 -4.68 -5.75 -11.12
N ASN A 39 -3.99 -6.14 -12.20
CA ASN A 39 -4.14 -7.46 -12.79
C ASN A 39 -3.08 -8.41 -12.20
N LEU A 40 -3.26 -8.75 -10.92
CA LEU A 40 -2.35 -9.61 -10.17
C LEU A 40 -3.03 -10.92 -9.81
N ASN A 41 -2.26 -11.99 -9.79
CA ASN A 41 -2.70 -13.27 -9.26
C ASN A 41 -2.52 -13.34 -7.72
N LEU A 42 -3.00 -14.41 -7.10
CA LEU A 42 -2.98 -14.56 -5.65
C LEU A 42 -1.56 -14.61 -5.07
N GLU A 43 -0.63 -15.28 -5.74
CA GLU A 43 0.76 -15.42 -5.31
C GLU A 43 1.49 -14.08 -5.36
N GLU A 44 1.26 -13.29 -6.41
CA GLU A 44 1.81 -11.94 -6.54
C GLU A 44 1.27 -11.02 -5.44
N ILE A 45 -0.03 -11.09 -5.12
CA ILE A 45 -0.62 -10.32 -4.03
C ILE A 45 0.00 -10.73 -2.68
N GLN A 46 0.22 -12.02 -2.44
CA GLN A 46 0.88 -12.52 -1.23
C GLN A 46 2.32 -12.06 -1.13
N ALA A 47 3.08 -12.11 -2.22
CA ALA A 47 4.47 -11.67 -2.25
C ALA A 47 4.60 -10.18 -1.88
N ILE A 48 3.73 -9.33 -2.44
CA ILE A 48 3.71 -7.89 -2.12
C ILE A 48 3.32 -7.67 -0.65
N TYR A 49 2.29 -8.37 -0.15
CA TYR A 49 1.87 -8.27 1.24
C TYR A 49 3.02 -8.60 2.20
N LEU A 50 3.67 -9.75 2.01
CA LEU A 50 4.81 -10.19 2.81
C LEU A 50 5.97 -9.20 2.75
N TYR A 51 6.26 -8.65 1.57
CA TYR A 51 7.30 -7.64 1.41
C TYR A 51 7.00 -6.39 2.25
N ILE A 52 5.79 -5.83 2.13
CA ILE A 52 5.39 -4.62 2.85
C ILE A 52 5.43 -4.85 4.37
N THR A 53 4.86 -5.95 4.86
CA THR A 53 4.89 -6.29 6.30
C THR A 53 6.33 -6.51 6.79
N SER A 54 7.22 -7.05 5.95
CA SER A 54 8.64 -7.21 6.31
C SER A 54 9.38 -5.88 6.48
N LEU A 55 8.93 -4.81 5.82
CA LEU A 55 9.52 -3.47 5.94
C LEU A 55 9.15 -2.84 7.28
N GLU A 56 7.93 -3.04 7.78
CA GLU A 56 7.51 -2.54 9.10
C GLU A 56 8.40 -3.10 10.22
N HIS A 57 8.66 -4.40 10.20
CA HIS A 57 9.58 -5.05 11.15
C HIS A 57 11.05 -4.61 11.02
N LYS A 58 11.42 -3.93 9.92
CA LYS A 58 12.74 -3.30 9.77
C LYS A 58 12.75 -1.87 10.32
N GLU A 59 11.64 -1.14 10.22
CA GLU A 59 11.50 0.21 10.78
C GLU A 59 11.42 0.19 12.31
N GLU A 60 10.70 -0.75 12.92
CA GLU A 60 10.64 -0.94 14.39
C GLU A 60 12.03 -1.19 15.02
N ARG A 61 12.92 -1.88 14.29
CA ARG A 61 14.31 -2.11 14.71
C ARG A 61 15.20 -0.87 14.56
N LYS A 62 14.83 0.07 13.70
CA LYS A 62 15.57 1.33 13.52
C LYS A 62 15.18 2.37 14.58
N ASP A 63 13.92 2.40 14.99
CA ASP A 63 13.43 3.31 16.03
C ASP A 63 13.98 2.95 17.42
N SER A 64 14.03 1.65 17.74
CA SER A 64 14.66 1.11 18.95
C SER A 64 16.19 1.25 19.01
N SER A 65 16.82 1.73 17.93
CA SER A 65 18.27 1.99 17.86
C SER A 65 18.62 3.48 17.98
N LYS A 66 17.65 4.35 18.32
CA LYS A 66 17.89 5.77 18.54
C LYS A 66 18.26 6.01 20.02
N PRO A 67 19.40 6.68 20.31
CA PRO A 67 19.88 6.89 21.68
C PRO A 67 18.98 7.82 22.51
#